data_AF-A0A1A1Z3B3-F1
#
_entry.id   AF-A0A1A1Z3B3-F1
#
_cell.length_a   1.000
_cell.length_b   1.000
_cell.length_c   1.000
_cell.angle_alpha   90.00
_cell.angle_beta   90.00
_cell.angle_gamma   90.00
#
_symmetry.space_group_name_H-M   'P 1'
#
loop_
_entity.id
_entity.type
_entity.pdbx_description
1 polymer ?
#
loop_
_entity_poly.entity_id
_entity_poly.type
_entity_poly.pdbx_seq_one_letter_code
_entity_poly.pdbx_strand_id
1 'polypeptide(L)'
;MDSSALTAFAAAVSNSVVTDVDVLTARGRDYWGFGGVPGIAVRPTTRDEVVAVVKIAAAHGIPVVTRGGASNCSAGMMAAPDASAARAP
;
A
#
# COMPACT_ATOMS: atom_id res chain seq x y z
N MET A 1 -6.82 9.36 0.11
CA MET A 1 -5.37 9.60 -0.06
C MET A 1 -5.19 11.05 -0.48
N ASP A 2 -4.27 11.80 0.14
CA ASP A 2 -3.93 13.16 -0.29
C ASP A 2 -3.24 13.13 -1.67
N SER A 3 -3.62 14.05 -2.56
CA SER A 3 -3.05 14.18 -3.91
C SER A 3 -1.54 14.48 -3.87
N SER A 4 -1.07 15.22 -2.86
CA SER A 4 0.35 15.54 -2.72
C SER A 4 1.22 14.29 -2.48
N ALA A 5 0.73 13.38 -1.62
CA ALA A 5 1.39 12.12 -1.34
C ALA A 5 1.41 11.21 -2.59
N LEU A 6 0.30 11.15 -3.33
CA LEU A 6 0.22 10.37 -4.57
C LEU A 6 1.24 10.85 -5.60
N THR A 7 1.35 12.17 -5.80
CA THR A 7 2.36 12.75 -6.70
C THR A 7 3.78 12.44 -6.24
N ALA A 8 4.06 12.53 -4.94
CA ALA A 8 5.38 12.21 -4.40
C ALA A 8 5.76 10.74 -4.65
N PHE A 9 4.83 9.79 -4.43
CA PHE A 9 5.08 8.38 -4.74
C PHE A 9 5.30 8.13 -6.22
N ALA A 10 4.51 8.77 -7.09
CA ALA A 10 4.65 8.61 -8.54
C ALA A 10 6.00 9.14 -9.04
N ALA A 11 6.52 10.22 -8.46
CA ALA A 11 7.83 10.76 -8.80
C ALA A 11 9.00 9.91 -8.25
N ALA A 12 8.78 9.12 -7.21
CA ALA A 12 9.82 8.36 -6.51
C ALA A 12 10.09 6.96 -7.09
N VAL A 13 9.26 6.44 -8.00
CA VAL A 13 9.41 5.08 -8.54
C VAL A 13 9.33 5.03 -10.06
N SER A 14 10.14 4.19 -10.67
CA SER A 14 10.23 4.07 -12.14
C SER A 14 9.13 3.20 -12.75
N ASN A 15 8.55 2.26 -11.98
CA ASN A 15 7.69 1.22 -12.53
C ASN A 15 6.19 1.54 -12.40
N SER A 16 5.60 1.57 -11.20
CA SER A 16 4.18 1.98 -11.06
C SER A 16 3.72 2.28 -9.63
N VAL A 17 2.87 3.30 -9.54
CA VAL A 17 1.89 3.48 -8.47
C VAL A 17 0.53 3.04 -8.99
N VAL A 18 -0.13 2.13 -8.30
CA VAL A 18 -1.45 1.59 -8.65
C VAL A 18 -2.51 2.25 -7.78
N THR A 19 -3.50 2.85 -8.43
CA THR A 19 -4.66 3.50 -7.80
C THR A 19 -5.99 2.94 -8.30
N ASP A 20 -5.97 2.05 -9.29
CA ASP A 20 -7.17 1.42 -9.83
C ASP A 20 -7.83 0.53 -8.76
N VAL A 21 -9.10 0.82 -8.46
CA VAL A 21 -9.81 0.20 -7.34
C VAL A 21 -10.05 -1.29 -7.55
N ASP A 22 -10.26 -1.74 -8.79
CA ASP A 22 -10.51 -3.14 -9.11
C ASP A 22 -9.20 -3.94 -8.97
N VAL A 23 -8.08 -3.36 -9.43
CA VAL A 23 -6.75 -3.96 -9.25
C VAL A 23 -6.36 -4.02 -7.77
N LEU A 24 -6.63 -2.96 -7.00
CA LEU A 24 -6.35 -2.94 -5.55
C LEU A 24 -7.24 -3.93 -4.79
N THR A 25 -8.51 -4.06 -5.17
CA THR A 25 -9.45 -5.04 -4.59
C THR A 25 -9.03 -6.47 -4.90
N ALA A 26 -8.63 -6.75 -6.14
CA ALA A 26 -8.09 -8.06 -6.54
C ALA A 26 -6.83 -8.42 -5.75
N ARG A 27 -6.01 -7.41 -5.40
CA ARG A 27 -4.82 -7.55 -4.55
C ARG A 27 -5.12 -7.39 -3.06
N GLY A 28 -6.35 -7.18 -2.63
CA GLY A 28 -6.67 -6.95 -1.21
C GLY A 28 -6.69 -8.21 -0.34
N ARG A 29 -6.39 -9.37 -0.91
CA ARG A 29 -6.52 -10.69 -0.25
C ARG A 29 -5.22 -11.49 -0.29
N ASP A 30 -5.03 -12.33 0.73
CA ASP A 30 -4.06 -13.42 0.72
C ASP A 30 -4.62 -14.64 0.00
N TYR A 31 -3.81 -15.71 -0.07
CA TYR A 31 -4.17 -16.97 -0.72
C TYR A 31 -5.47 -17.59 -0.20
N TRP A 32 -5.80 -17.36 1.09
CA TRP A 32 -6.99 -17.91 1.73
C TRP A 32 -8.19 -16.96 1.72
N GLY A 33 -8.03 -15.79 1.11
CA GLY A 33 -9.11 -14.81 0.94
C GLY A 33 -9.23 -13.79 2.07
N PHE A 34 -8.35 -13.82 3.09
CA PHE A 34 -8.36 -12.83 4.18
C PHE A 34 -7.63 -11.54 3.76
N GLY A 35 -8.13 -10.37 4.19
CA GLY A 35 -7.44 -9.10 3.98
C GLY A 35 -8.33 -7.86 3.94
N GLY A 36 -7.80 -6.81 3.33
CA GLY A 36 -8.40 -5.49 3.18
C GLY A 36 -7.89 -4.78 1.92
N VAL A 37 -8.62 -3.79 1.43
CA VAL A 37 -8.28 -3.07 0.19
C VAL A 37 -7.32 -1.92 0.52
N PRO A 38 -6.08 -1.92 -0.01
CA PRO A 38 -5.16 -0.81 0.17
C PRO A 38 -5.64 0.44 -0.57
N GLY A 39 -5.30 1.63 -0.06
CA GLY A 39 -5.58 2.89 -0.74
C GLY A 39 -4.73 3.11 -2.00
N ILE A 40 -3.49 2.62 -2.00
CA ILE A 40 -2.58 2.59 -3.16
C ILE A 40 -1.64 1.37 -3.06
N ALA A 41 -1.03 0.97 -4.17
CA ALA A 41 0.10 0.04 -4.16
C ALA A 41 1.28 0.59 -4.96
N VAL A 42 2.47 0.61 -4.37
CA VAL A 42 3.69 1.13 -4.99
C VAL A 42 4.64 -0.03 -5.31
N ARG A 43 5.25 -0.02 -6.50
CA ARG A 43 6.14 -1.10 -6.98
C ARG A 43 7.57 -0.60 -7.26
N PRO A 44 8.38 -0.35 -6.22
CA PRO A 44 9.78 0.00 -6.40
C PRO A 44 10.57 -1.18 -6.99
N THR A 45 11.58 -0.88 -7.80
CA THR A 45 12.46 -1.87 -8.45
C THR A 45 13.92 -1.76 -7.99
N THR A 46 14.26 -0.72 -7.23
CA THR A 46 15.58 -0.54 -6.63
C THR A 46 15.46 -0.31 -5.14
N ARG A 47 16.58 -0.53 -4.42
CA ARG A 47 16.68 -0.22 -3.00
C ARG A 47 16.42 1.26 -2.72
N ASP A 48 16.93 2.15 -3.55
CA ASP A 48 16.80 3.59 -3.34
C ASP A 48 15.36 4.07 -3.52
N GLU A 49 14.62 3.47 -4.45
CA GLU A 49 13.18 3.70 -4.59
C GLU A 49 12.42 3.22 -3.34
N VAL A 50 12.76 2.05 -2.77
CA VAL A 50 12.17 1.61 -1.49
C VAL A 50 12.42 2.63 -0.38
N VAL A 51 13.66 3.13 -0.26
CA VAL A 51 14.01 4.15 0.73
C VAL A 51 13.20 5.43 0.53
N ALA A 52 13.04 5.88 -0.71
CA ALA A 52 12.24 7.07 -1.03
C ALA A 52 10.77 6.89 -0.64
N VAL A 53 10.16 5.74 -1.01
CA VAL A 53 8.77 5.42 -0.67
C VAL A 53 8.54 5.41 0.83
N VAL A 54 9.42 4.76 1.61
CA VAL A 54 9.27 4.70 3.07
C VAL A 54 9.39 6.09 3.69
N LYS A 55 10.31 6.93 3.21
CA LYS A 55 10.45 8.32 3.68
C LYS A 55 9.22 9.18 3.38
N ILE A 56 8.66 9.06 2.18
CA ILE A 56 7.43 9.78 1.79
C ILE A 56 6.26 9.32 2.66
N ALA A 57 6.08 8.01 2.84
CA ALA A 57 5.01 7.47 3.68
C ALA A 57 5.11 7.98 5.12
N ALA A 58 6.32 7.99 5.69
CA ALA A 58 6.57 8.54 7.02
C ALA A 58 6.24 10.04 7.12
N ALA A 59 6.66 10.83 6.12
CA ALA A 59 6.39 12.27 6.09
C ALA A 59 4.89 12.61 6.02
N HIS A 60 4.09 11.74 5.39
CA HIS A 60 2.63 11.90 5.27
C HIS A 60 1.84 11.10 6.31
N GLY A 61 2.50 10.39 7.23
CA GLY A 61 1.82 9.56 8.26
C GLY A 61 1.04 8.38 7.68
N ILE A 62 1.45 7.84 6.53
CA ILE A 62 0.76 6.76 5.83
C ILE A 62 1.32 5.40 6.31
N PRO A 63 0.48 4.50 6.85
CA PRO A 63 0.91 3.14 7.19
C PRO A 63 1.37 2.36 5.96
N VAL A 64 2.42 1.56 6.12
CA VAL A 64 2.99 0.73 5.05
C VAL A 64 2.95 -0.73 5.45
N VAL A 65 2.50 -1.56 4.52
CA VAL A 65 2.68 -3.03 4.57
C VAL A 65 3.52 -3.47 3.38
N THR A 66 4.40 -4.44 3.59
CA THR A 66 5.17 -5.05 2.51
C THR A 66 4.41 -6.22 1.92
N ARG A 67 4.44 -6.36 0.59
CA ARG A 67 3.73 -7.44 -0.12
C ARG A 67 4.68 -8.14 -1.09
N GLY A 68 4.87 -9.44 -0.87
CA GLY A 68 5.51 -10.35 -1.82
C GLY A 68 4.47 -11.12 -2.65
N GLY A 69 4.62 -12.46 -2.71
CA GLY A 69 3.74 -13.36 -3.47
C GLY A 69 2.33 -13.58 -2.90
N ALA A 70 2.02 -13.06 -1.71
CA ALA A 70 0.71 -13.17 -1.07
C ALA A 70 0.20 -14.57 -0.73
N SER A 71 1.11 -15.49 -0.46
CA SER A 71 0.83 -16.88 -0.06
C SER A 71 0.70 -17.10 1.46
N ASN A 72 0.58 -16.03 2.25
CA ASN A 72 0.45 -16.14 3.70
C ASN A 72 -0.94 -16.67 4.12
N CYS A 73 -1.07 -17.11 5.38
CA CYS A 73 -2.30 -17.74 5.92
C CYS A 73 -2.94 -16.95 7.06
N SER A 74 -2.74 -15.63 7.09
CA SER A 74 -3.02 -14.82 8.30
C SER A 74 -3.37 -13.36 8.00
N ALA A 75 -3.49 -12.97 6.73
CA ALA A 75 -3.56 -11.58 6.30
C ALA A 75 -2.43 -10.65 6.79
N GLY A 76 -1.33 -11.15 7.41
CA GLY A 76 -0.30 -10.32 8.04
C GLY A 76 0.46 -9.33 7.14
N MET A 77 0.29 -9.42 5.82
CA MET A 77 0.85 -8.51 4.81
C MET A 77 -0.23 -7.76 4.00
N MET A 78 -1.48 -7.80 4.45
CA MET A 78 -2.58 -7.04 3.86
C MET A 78 -2.70 -5.67 4.51
N ALA A 79 -3.10 -4.69 3.72
CA ALA A 79 -3.42 -3.38 4.28
C ALA A 79 -4.63 -3.54 5.20
N ALA A 80 -4.49 -3.07 6.44
CA ALA A 80 -5.63 -2.93 7.32
C ALA A 80 -6.57 -1.83 6.77
N PRO A 81 -7.87 -1.89 7.08
CA PRO A 81 -8.74 -0.73 6.93
C PRO A 81 -8.10 0.48 7.60
N ASP A 82 -8.36 1.67 7.08
CA ASP A 82 -7.81 2.87 7.69
C ASP A 82 -8.21 2.93 9.18
N ALA A 83 -7.27 3.31 10.06
CA ALA A 83 -7.51 3.33 11.51
C ALA A 83 -8.53 4.41 11.93
N SER A 84 -8.79 5.43 11.09
CA SER A 84 -9.88 6.39 11.28
C SER A 84 -11.27 5.80 11.00
N ALA A 85 -11.39 4.76 10.19
CA ALA A 85 -12.61 3.97 10.05
C ALA A 85 -12.87 3.05 11.26
N ALA A 86 -11.81 2.67 12.00
CA ALA A 86 -11.90 1.91 13.25
C ALA A 86 -12.17 2.79 14.48
N ARG A 87 -12.08 4.12 14.34
CA ARG A 87 -12.48 5.09 15.37
C ARG A 87 -13.95 5.51 15.17
N ALA A 88 -14.85 4.54 15.21
CA ALA A 88 -16.25 4.82 15.57
C ALA A 88 -16.29 5.22 17.06
N PRO A 89 -17.21 6.12 17.48
CA PRO A 89 -17.29 6.58 18.87
C PRO A 89 -17.50 5.44 19.88
#